data_AF-A0A502GV13-F1
#
_entry.id   AF-A0A502GV13-F1
#
_cell.length_a   1.000
_cell.length_b   1.000
_cell.length_c   1.000
_cell.angle_alpha   90.00
_cell.angle_beta   90.00
_cell.angle_gamma   90.00
#
_symmetry.space_group_name_H-M   'P 1'
#
loop_
_entity.id
_entity.type
_entity.pdbx_description
1 polymer ?
#
loop_
_entity_poly.entity_id
_entity_poly.type
_entity_poly.pdbx_seq_one_letter_code
_entity_poly.pdbx_strand_id
1 'polypeptide(L)'
;MTDKDEPRFDVRIKVHDLYLIILWDTNYFPGHEESKRICGVRIADSLFSIEAFASNSKPEYAIAQALAEKVRPVLSENLKAVEGDMKQSLAVLTEELTDPLIKAMDIVTPAQTEYPLTIKEGKGTPLVNAFVRLFVIADLIVASLKELHFKGAISKKDWKKREDRYVKPLRKLMHDMNQTIKLYHEQRKSLTSK
;
A
#
# COMPACT_ATOMS: atom_id res chain seq x y z
N MET A 1 -20.04 -15.65 -16.20
CA MET A 1 -19.74 -14.23 -16.39
C MET A 1 -18.52 -14.15 -17.28
N THR A 2 -18.68 -13.63 -18.50
CA THR A 2 -17.62 -13.48 -19.49
C THR A 2 -16.70 -12.31 -19.10
N ASP A 3 -15.40 -12.44 -19.36
CA ASP A 3 -14.29 -11.47 -19.13
C ASP A 3 -14.50 -10.02 -19.64
N LYS A 4 -15.67 -9.68 -20.19
CA LYS A 4 -15.96 -8.37 -20.82
C LYS A 4 -16.45 -7.28 -19.86
N ASP A 5 -16.72 -7.60 -18.60
CA ASP A 5 -17.28 -6.64 -17.62
C ASP A 5 -16.31 -6.29 -16.47
N GLU A 6 -15.05 -6.76 -16.51
CA GLU A 6 -14.08 -6.33 -15.52
C GLU A 6 -13.65 -4.87 -15.81
N PRO A 7 -13.74 -3.95 -14.82
CA PRO A 7 -13.29 -2.59 -15.01
C PRO A 7 -11.80 -2.59 -15.34
N ARG A 8 -11.43 -1.85 -16.40
CA ARG A 8 -10.05 -1.73 -16.84
C ARG A 8 -9.16 -1.16 -15.72
N PHE A 9 -7.96 -1.73 -15.59
CA PHE A 9 -7.01 -1.40 -14.54
C PHE A 9 -5.60 -1.25 -15.12
N ASP A 10 -4.81 -0.36 -14.52
CA ASP A 10 -3.37 -0.29 -14.81
C ASP A 10 -2.58 -1.26 -13.92
N VAL A 11 -3.02 -1.43 -12.67
CA VAL A 11 -2.40 -2.34 -11.71
C VAL A 11 -3.48 -3.12 -10.98
N ARG A 12 -3.30 -4.44 -10.90
CA ARG A 12 -4.09 -5.34 -10.06
C ARG A 12 -3.16 -6.26 -9.29
N ILE A 13 -3.30 -6.29 -7.98
CA ILE A 13 -2.62 -7.26 -7.11
C ILE A 13 -3.67 -8.04 -6.31
N LYS A 14 -3.28 -9.22 -5.83
CA LYS A 14 -4.10 -10.02 -4.92
C LYS A 14 -3.46 -10.00 -3.54
N VAL A 15 -4.27 -9.84 -2.51
CA VAL A 15 -3.86 -9.97 -1.11
C VAL A 15 -4.68 -11.04 -0.43
N HIS A 16 -4.11 -11.68 0.58
CA HIS A 16 -4.67 -12.86 1.27
C HIS A 16 -5.04 -12.56 2.72
N ASP A 17 -5.05 -11.27 3.08
CA ASP A 17 -5.37 -10.81 4.43
C ASP A 17 -6.50 -9.78 4.44
N LEU A 18 -7.50 -10.07 5.27
CA LEU A 18 -8.68 -9.24 5.43
C LEU A 18 -8.33 -7.83 5.93
N TYR A 19 -7.31 -7.70 6.77
CA TYR A 19 -6.89 -6.39 7.27
C TYR A 19 -6.26 -5.55 6.15
N LEU A 20 -5.49 -6.16 5.24
CA LEU A 20 -4.87 -5.45 4.12
C LEU A 20 -5.89 -4.90 3.14
N ILE A 21 -6.95 -5.67 2.83
CA ILE A 21 -8.03 -5.17 1.97
C ILE A 21 -8.81 -4.04 2.63
N ILE A 22 -9.10 -4.12 3.93
CA ILE A 22 -9.76 -3.02 4.67
C ILE A 22 -8.86 -1.78 4.78
N LEU A 23 -7.55 -1.97 4.94
CA LEU A 23 -6.57 -0.88 4.96
C LEU A 23 -6.48 -0.20 3.60
N TRP A 24 -6.62 -0.96 2.52
CA TRP A 24 -6.65 -0.42 1.17
C TRP A 24 -7.94 0.34 0.87
N ASP A 25 -9.09 -0.30 1.08
CA ASP A 25 -10.39 0.27 0.78
C ASP A 25 -11.34 0.06 1.97
N THR A 26 -11.62 1.15 2.68
CA THR A 26 -12.53 1.14 3.82
C THR A 26 -13.96 0.83 3.41
N ASN A 27 -14.29 0.95 2.12
CA ASN A 27 -15.61 0.72 1.57
C ASN A 27 -15.72 -0.65 0.89
N TYR A 28 -14.70 -1.50 1.02
CA TYR A 28 -14.70 -2.82 0.38
C TYR A 28 -15.86 -3.71 0.85
N PHE A 29 -16.22 -3.61 2.14
CA PHE A 29 -17.40 -4.28 2.70
C PHE A 29 -18.53 -3.28 2.93
N PRO A 30 -19.80 -3.66 2.64
CA PRO A 30 -20.96 -2.80 2.83
C PRO A 30 -21.13 -2.40 4.31
N GLY A 31 -21.67 -1.20 4.55
CA GLY A 31 -21.88 -0.66 5.91
C GLY A 31 -20.72 0.19 6.45
N HIS A 32 -19.71 0.48 5.63
CA HIS A 32 -18.58 1.34 5.96
C HIS A 32 -18.38 2.53 5.00
N GLU A 33 -19.38 2.81 4.16
CA GLU A 33 -19.29 3.72 3.01
C GLU A 33 -18.85 5.17 3.36
N GLU A 34 -19.06 5.62 4.61
CA GLU A 34 -18.72 6.97 5.08
C GLU A 34 -17.45 7.07 5.93
N SER A 35 -16.65 5.99 6.00
CA SER A 35 -15.46 5.98 6.84
C SER A 35 -14.46 7.09 6.43
N LYS A 36 -14.20 8.04 7.33
CA LYS A 36 -13.16 9.08 7.16
C LYS A 36 -11.74 8.58 7.43
N ARG A 37 -11.56 7.27 7.62
CA ARG A 37 -10.25 6.66 7.88
C ARG A 37 -9.34 6.82 6.65
N ILE A 38 -8.05 6.92 6.91
CA ILE A 38 -7.03 6.93 5.86
C ILE A 38 -7.00 5.52 5.25
N CYS A 39 -7.14 5.42 3.94
CA CYS A 39 -7.12 4.17 3.21
C CYS A 39 -6.24 4.26 1.96
N GLY A 40 -5.78 3.11 1.48
CA GLY A 40 -4.91 3.00 0.30
C GLY A 40 -5.47 3.66 -0.95
N VAL A 41 -6.76 3.48 -1.26
CA VAL A 41 -7.41 4.11 -2.41
C VAL A 41 -7.27 5.63 -2.39
N ARG A 42 -7.52 6.26 -1.24
CA ARG A 42 -7.42 7.72 -1.08
C ARG A 42 -5.98 8.22 -1.23
N ILE A 43 -5.01 7.48 -0.72
CA ILE A 43 -3.59 7.82 -0.88
C ILE A 43 -3.19 7.68 -2.34
N ALA A 44 -3.57 6.58 -3.01
CA ALA A 44 -3.28 6.35 -4.42
C ALA A 44 -3.88 7.44 -5.32
N ASP A 45 -5.15 7.81 -5.11
CA ASP A 45 -5.79 8.91 -5.85
C ASP A 45 -5.08 10.25 -5.64
N SER A 46 -4.61 10.51 -4.42
CA SER A 46 -3.89 11.73 -4.10
C SER A 46 -2.49 11.76 -4.71
N LEU A 47 -1.76 10.63 -4.68
CA LEU A 47 -0.47 10.48 -5.35
C LEU A 47 -0.60 10.72 -6.84
N PHE A 48 -1.60 10.10 -7.47
CA PHE A 48 -1.92 10.32 -8.87
C PHE A 48 -2.17 11.81 -9.14
N SER A 49 -2.96 12.49 -8.30
CA SER A 49 -3.21 13.92 -8.47
C SER A 49 -1.93 14.74 -8.42
N ILE A 50 -1.01 14.45 -7.50
CA ILE A 50 0.27 15.16 -7.38
C ILE A 50 1.12 14.91 -8.64
N GLU A 51 1.23 13.66 -9.11
CA GLU A 51 1.98 13.37 -10.34
C GLU A 51 1.35 14.04 -11.56
N ALA A 52 0.03 14.04 -11.67
CA ALA A 52 -0.68 14.72 -12.74
C ALA A 52 -0.40 16.23 -12.75
N PHE A 53 -0.38 16.90 -11.59
CA PHE A 53 -0.02 18.32 -11.51
C PHE A 53 1.47 18.57 -11.80
N ALA A 54 2.37 17.71 -11.32
CA ALA A 54 3.81 17.83 -11.58
C ALA A 54 4.15 17.66 -13.07
N SER A 55 3.32 16.94 -13.84
CA SER A 55 3.52 16.70 -15.27
C SER A 55 2.68 17.60 -16.17
N ASN A 56 1.86 18.51 -15.61
CA ASN A 56 0.97 19.38 -16.38
C ASN A 56 1.62 20.74 -16.59
N SER A 57 1.93 21.05 -17.86
CA SER A 57 2.63 22.28 -18.27
C SER A 57 1.71 23.46 -18.59
N LYS A 58 0.39 23.34 -18.36
CA LYS A 58 -0.54 24.42 -18.68
C LYS A 58 -0.35 25.61 -17.72
N PRO A 59 -0.30 26.87 -18.22
CA PRO A 59 -0.01 28.05 -17.40
C PRO A 59 -0.95 28.24 -16.20
N GLU A 60 -2.23 27.90 -16.34
CA GLU A 60 -3.22 28.01 -15.25
C GLU A 60 -2.92 27.10 -14.04
N TYR A 61 -2.04 26.12 -14.20
CA TYR A 61 -1.60 25.21 -13.13
C TYR A 61 -0.17 25.47 -12.65
N ALA A 62 0.50 26.55 -13.08
CA ALA A 62 1.92 26.79 -12.78
C ALA A 62 2.24 26.73 -11.26
N ILE A 63 1.38 27.29 -10.40
CA ILE A 63 1.55 27.22 -8.94
C ILE A 63 1.41 25.78 -8.44
N ALA A 64 0.39 25.05 -8.92
CA ALA A 64 0.14 23.67 -8.53
C ALA A 64 1.25 22.73 -8.99
N GLN A 65 1.78 22.98 -10.18
CA GLN A 65 2.93 22.28 -10.76
C GLN A 65 4.18 22.51 -9.91
N ALA A 66 4.54 23.78 -9.65
CA ALA A 66 5.74 24.11 -8.88
C ALA A 66 5.72 23.51 -7.46
N LEU A 67 4.55 23.49 -6.81
CA LEU A 67 4.37 22.81 -5.52
C LEU A 67 4.50 21.28 -5.66
N ALA A 68 3.87 20.69 -6.68
CA ALA A 68 3.90 19.24 -6.90
C ALA A 68 5.31 18.75 -7.24
N GLU A 69 6.07 19.50 -8.04
CA GLU A 69 7.46 19.21 -8.37
C GLU A 69 8.37 19.21 -7.13
N LYS A 70 8.08 20.04 -6.12
CA LYS A 70 8.80 20.04 -4.84
C LYS A 70 8.42 18.87 -3.93
N VAL A 71 7.14 18.51 -3.90
CA VAL A 71 6.62 17.46 -3.00
C VAL A 71 6.90 16.06 -3.55
N ARG A 72 6.88 15.87 -4.88
CA ARG A 72 7.04 14.57 -5.53
C ARG A 72 8.34 13.83 -5.13
N PRO A 73 9.53 14.47 -5.10
CA PRO A 73 10.76 13.82 -4.63
C PRO A 73 10.65 13.33 -3.18
N VAL A 74 10.10 14.15 -2.28
CA VAL A 74 9.94 13.80 -0.85
C VAL A 74 9.04 12.57 -0.68
N LEU A 75 7.93 12.51 -1.41
CA LEU A 75 7.04 11.34 -1.41
C LEU A 75 7.73 10.10 -1.96
N SER A 76 8.51 10.24 -3.03
CA SER A 76 9.30 9.16 -3.63
C SER A 76 10.33 8.60 -2.67
N GLU A 77 11.07 9.47 -1.97
CA GLU A 77 12.07 9.07 -0.97
C GLU A 77 11.44 8.35 0.22
N ASN A 78 10.31 8.86 0.74
CA ASN A 78 9.58 8.21 1.82
C ASN A 78 9.07 6.81 1.41
N LEU A 79 8.56 6.65 0.19
CA LEU A 79 8.15 5.36 -0.35
C LEU A 79 9.33 4.38 -0.43
N LYS A 80 10.48 4.83 -0.96
CA LYS A 80 11.68 4.01 -1.08
C LYS A 80 12.25 3.59 0.28
N ALA A 81 12.28 4.50 1.25
CA ALA A 81 12.76 4.21 2.60
C ALA A 81 11.91 3.11 3.25
N VAL A 82 10.58 3.25 3.20
CA VAL A 82 9.65 2.26 3.75
C VAL A 82 9.69 0.94 2.98
N GLU A 83 9.86 0.97 1.65
CA GLU A 83 10.08 -0.23 0.85
C GLU A 83 11.32 -0.98 1.33
N GLY A 84 12.42 -0.26 1.62
CA GLY A 84 13.65 -0.82 2.17
C GLY A 84 13.44 -1.49 3.53
N ASP A 85 12.81 -0.79 4.47
CA ASP A 85 12.53 -1.31 5.83
C ASP A 85 11.67 -2.58 5.79
N MET A 86 10.63 -2.59 4.94
CA MET A 86 9.74 -3.73 4.79
C MET A 86 10.43 -4.91 4.07
N LYS A 87 11.26 -4.62 3.07
CA LYS A 87 12.10 -5.65 2.42
C LYS A 87 13.09 -6.29 3.38
N GLN A 88 13.69 -5.51 4.28
CA GLN A 88 14.56 -6.06 5.31
C GLN A 88 13.78 -7.00 6.24
N SER A 89 12.56 -6.61 6.63
CA SER A 89 11.68 -7.45 7.45
C SER A 89 11.29 -8.75 6.72
N LEU A 90 10.97 -8.66 5.42
CA LEU A 90 10.66 -9.82 4.59
C LEU A 90 11.89 -10.73 4.40
N ALA A 91 13.09 -10.17 4.27
CA ALA A 91 14.32 -10.94 4.14
C ALA A 91 14.57 -11.81 5.39
N VAL A 92 14.37 -11.26 6.59
CA VAL A 92 14.46 -12.03 7.85
C VAL A 92 13.47 -13.20 7.85
N LEU A 93 12.22 -12.97 7.44
CA LEU A 93 11.21 -14.04 7.36
C LEU A 93 11.55 -15.08 6.30
N THR A 94 12.11 -14.65 5.17
CA THR A 94 12.55 -15.55 4.10
C THR A 94 13.67 -16.45 4.59
N GLU A 95 14.64 -15.91 5.35
CA GLU A 95 15.71 -16.69 5.96
C GLU A 95 15.16 -17.73 6.95
N GLU A 96 14.25 -17.34 7.84
CA GLU A 96 13.57 -18.26 8.78
C GLU A 96 12.82 -19.38 8.03
N LEU A 97 12.13 -19.05 6.93
CA LEU A 97 11.43 -20.04 6.10
C LEU A 97 12.38 -20.96 5.33
N THR A 98 13.65 -20.58 5.16
CA THR A 98 14.64 -21.42 4.49
C THR A 98 15.27 -22.47 5.40
N ASP A 99 15.01 -22.42 6.71
CA ASP A 99 15.45 -23.41 7.69
C ASP A 99 15.06 -24.84 7.24
N PRO A 100 16.01 -25.81 7.24
CA PRO A 100 15.74 -27.18 6.80
C PRO A 100 14.59 -27.87 7.55
N LEU A 101 14.42 -27.59 8.84
CA LEU A 101 13.34 -28.15 9.65
C LEU A 101 12.00 -27.60 9.20
N ILE A 102 11.93 -26.30 8.91
CA ILE A 102 10.72 -25.63 8.41
C ILE A 102 10.36 -26.10 7.00
N LYS A 103 11.36 -26.35 6.14
CA LYS A 103 11.15 -26.90 4.80
C LYS A 103 10.70 -28.35 4.80
N ALA A 104 11.15 -29.15 5.77
CA ALA A 104 10.80 -30.56 5.88
C ALA A 104 9.35 -30.79 6.35
N MET A 105 8.68 -29.76 6.87
CA MET A 105 7.31 -29.85 7.34
C MET A 105 6.30 -29.64 6.19
N ASP A 106 5.57 -30.70 5.86
CA ASP A 106 4.36 -30.62 5.05
C ASP A 106 3.15 -30.44 5.95
N ILE A 107 2.41 -29.35 5.73
CA ILE A 107 1.28 -28.95 6.58
C ILE A 107 0.09 -28.57 5.72
N VAL A 108 -1.10 -28.98 6.17
CA VAL A 108 -2.35 -28.51 5.57
C VAL A 108 -2.62 -27.10 6.05
N THR A 109 -2.52 -26.13 5.15
CA THR A 109 -2.94 -24.75 5.42
C THR A 109 -4.39 -24.54 5.01
N PRO A 110 -5.16 -23.69 5.72
CA PRO A 110 -6.51 -23.33 5.29
C PRO A 110 -6.49 -22.70 3.90
N ALA A 111 -7.53 -22.94 3.12
CA ALA A 111 -7.72 -22.27 1.84
C ALA A 111 -7.66 -20.74 2.03
N GLN A 112 -6.79 -20.08 1.27
CA GLN A 112 -6.63 -18.64 1.36
C GLN A 112 -7.72 -17.95 0.54
N THR A 113 -8.36 -16.95 1.15
CA THR A 113 -9.25 -16.04 0.43
C THR A 113 -8.41 -14.99 -0.27
N GLU A 114 -8.63 -14.79 -1.57
CA GLU A 114 -7.96 -13.75 -2.34
C GLU A 114 -8.85 -12.51 -2.42
N TYR A 115 -8.27 -11.34 -2.15
CA TYR A 115 -8.93 -10.04 -2.28
C TYR A 115 -8.20 -9.21 -3.34
N PRO A 116 -8.88 -8.78 -4.41
CA PRO A 116 -8.28 -7.96 -5.44
C PRO A 116 -8.12 -6.50 -4.98
N LEU A 117 -6.93 -5.97 -5.18
CA LEU A 117 -6.60 -4.56 -5.09
C LEU A 117 -6.37 -4.01 -6.48
N THR A 118 -7.09 -2.94 -6.84
CA THR A 118 -7.04 -2.38 -8.20
C THR A 118 -6.70 -0.89 -8.20
N ILE A 119 -5.87 -0.50 -9.15
CA ILE A 119 -5.68 0.87 -9.62
C ILE A 119 -6.39 0.99 -10.97
N LYS A 120 -7.33 1.92 -11.06
CA LYS A 120 -8.09 2.17 -12.29
C LYS A 120 -7.18 2.54 -13.46
N GLU A 121 -7.61 2.19 -14.67
CA GLU A 121 -6.92 2.57 -15.91
C GLU A 121 -6.59 4.07 -15.95
N GLY A 122 -5.39 4.40 -16.41
CA GLY A 122 -4.85 5.75 -16.48
C GLY A 122 -4.35 6.35 -15.16
N LYS A 123 -4.34 5.60 -14.05
CA LYS A 123 -3.85 6.06 -12.74
C LYS A 123 -2.55 5.39 -12.25
N GLY A 124 -2.02 4.43 -13.00
CA GLY A 124 -0.82 3.64 -12.69
C GLY A 124 0.49 4.41 -12.87
N THR A 125 0.62 5.52 -12.15
CA THR A 125 1.78 6.41 -12.17
C THR A 125 2.92 5.90 -11.26
N PRO A 126 4.19 6.32 -11.44
CA PRO A 126 5.32 5.80 -10.67
C PRO A 126 5.15 5.82 -9.14
N LEU A 127 4.65 6.90 -8.52
CA LEU A 127 4.41 6.94 -7.08
C LEU A 127 3.27 6.00 -6.67
N VAL A 128 2.20 5.94 -7.47
CA VAL A 128 1.07 5.02 -7.23
C VAL A 128 1.54 3.57 -7.27
N ASN A 129 2.32 3.19 -8.28
CA ASN A 129 2.83 1.83 -8.43
C ASN A 129 3.83 1.49 -7.32
N ALA A 130 4.70 2.42 -6.93
CA ALA A 130 5.60 2.25 -5.78
C ALA A 130 4.82 2.03 -4.48
N PHE A 131 3.73 2.77 -4.27
CA PHE A 131 2.85 2.59 -3.12
C PHE A 131 2.14 1.23 -3.13
N VAL A 132 1.59 0.78 -4.26
CA VAL A 132 0.95 -0.54 -4.38
C VAL A 132 1.94 -1.68 -4.09
N ARG A 133 3.21 -1.53 -4.49
CA ARG A 133 4.26 -2.53 -4.17
C ARG A 133 4.47 -2.72 -2.67
N LEU A 134 4.19 -1.72 -1.83
CA LEU A 134 4.25 -1.89 -0.37
C LEU A 134 3.14 -2.82 0.14
N PHE A 135 1.96 -2.83 -0.49
CA PHE A 135 0.89 -3.78 -0.16
C PHE A 135 1.26 -5.21 -0.57
N VAL A 136 1.98 -5.39 -1.69
CA VAL A 136 2.55 -6.70 -2.06
C VAL A 136 3.52 -7.19 -0.99
N ILE A 137 4.44 -6.33 -0.53
CA ILE A 137 5.41 -6.72 0.50
C ILE A 137 4.68 -7.01 1.83
N ALA A 138 3.68 -6.22 2.21
CA ALA A 138 2.88 -6.48 3.39
C ALA A 138 2.16 -7.84 3.32
N ASP A 139 1.60 -8.19 2.17
CA ASP A 139 0.93 -9.48 1.96
C ASP A 139 1.92 -10.65 2.11
N LEU A 140 3.11 -10.54 1.49
CA LEU A 140 4.17 -11.53 1.63
C LEU A 140 4.62 -11.69 3.09
N ILE A 141 4.79 -10.58 3.83
CA ILE A 141 5.13 -10.62 5.25
C ILE A 141 4.06 -11.37 6.06
N VAL A 142 2.78 -11.06 5.81
CA VAL A 142 1.67 -11.72 6.52
C VAL A 142 1.60 -13.20 6.17
N ALA A 143 1.78 -13.56 4.89
CA ALA A 143 1.81 -14.93 4.43
C ALA A 143 2.96 -15.73 5.06
N SER A 144 4.17 -15.18 5.07
CA SER A 144 5.35 -15.81 5.68
C SER A 144 5.17 -16.04 7.19
N LEU A 145 4.61 -15.07 7.92
CA LEU A 145 4.33 -15.23 9.34
C LEU A 145 3.24 -16.28 9.61
N LYS A 146 2.19 -16.33 8.78
CA LYS A 146 1.17 -17.38 8.85
C LYS A 146 1.80 -18.75 8.63
N GLU A 147 2.66 -18.89 7.63
CA GLU A 147 3.36 -20.14 7.33
C GLU A 147 4.24 -20.59 8.50
N LEU A 148 5.09 -19.71 9.04
CA LEU A 148 5.90 -20.00 10.22
C LEU A 148 5.05 -20.44 11.42
N HIS A 149 3.89 -19.79 11.61
CA HIS A 149 2.97 -20.17 12.67
C HIS A 149 2.37 -21.56 12.47
N PHE A 150 1.86 -21.86 11.28
CA PHE A 150 1.27 -23.18 10.99
C PHE A 150 2.31 -24.30 11.02
N LYS A 151 3.57 -24.00 10.71
CA LYS A 151 4.70 -24.93 10.87
C LYS A 151 5.21 -25.01 12.30
N GLY A 152 4.55 -24.37 13.27
CA GLY A 152 4.91 -24.45 14.69
C GLY A 152 6.22 -23.73 15.07
N ALA A 153 6.81 -22.95 14.16
CA ALA A 153 8.05 -22.21 14.41
C ALA A 153 7.85 -21.04 15.38
N ILE A 154 6.66 -20.42 15.33
CA ILE A 154 6.31 -19.27 16.16
C ILE A 154 4.90 -19.43 16.75
N SER A 155 4.73 -18.87 17.95
CA SER A 155 3.41 -18.81 18.58
C SER A 155 2.50 -17.80 17.86
N LYS A 156 1.18 -17.95 18.04
CA LYS A 156 0.20 -16.96 17.54
C LYS A 156 0.46 -15.55 18.09
N LYS A 157 0.95 -15.45 19.33
CA LYS A 157 1.31 -14.18 19.97
C LYS A 157 2.50 -13.53 19.26
N ASP A 158 3.52 -14.31 18.92
CA ASP A 158 4.70 -13.82 18.21
C ASP A 158 4.37 -13.41 16.79
N TRP A 159 3.56 -14.21 16.09
CA TRP A 159 3.02 -13.84 14.78
C TRP A 159 2.36 -12.45 14.84
N LYS A 160 1.37 -12.25 15.70
CA LYS A 160 0.66 -10.96 15.77
C LYS A 160 1.55 -9.79 16.18
N LYS A 161 2.51 -10.01 17.08
CA LYS A 161 3.50 -8.98 17.45
C LYS A 161 4.42 -8.60 16.28
N ARG A 162 4.91 -9.59 15.53
CA ARG A 162 5.77 -9.37 14.36
C ARG A 162 5.00 -8.74 13.21
N GLU A 163 3.78 -9.19 12.95
CA GLU A 163 2.87 -8.60 11.94
C GLU A 163 2.63 -7.12 12.21
N ASP A 164 2.27 -6.76 13.45
CA ASP A 164 2.08 -5.36 13.83
C ASP A 164 3.36 -4.56 13.60
N ARG A 165 4.52 -5.07 14.05
CA ARG A 165 5.83 -4.43 13.90
C ARG A 165 6.23 -4.22 12.43
N TYR A 166 6.12 -5.25 11.60
CA TYR A 166 6.63 -5.25 10.23
C TYR A 166 5.70 -4.51 9.25
N VAL A 167 4.40 -4.43 9.55
CA VAL A 167 3.43 -3.66 8.73
C VAL A 167 3.24 -2.22 9.26
N LYS A 168 3.71 -1.90 10.48
CA LYS A 168 3.66 -0.54 11.05
C LYS A 168 4.27 0.54 10.15
N PRO A 169 5.42 0.34 9.47
CA PRO A 169 5.98 1.34 8.57
C PRO A 169 5.00 1.77 7.47
N LEU A 170 4.29 0.83 6.84
CA LEU A 170 3.26 1.14 5.84
C LEU A 170 2.13 2.00 6.42
N ARG A 171 1.61 1.65 7.60
CA ARG A 171 0.53 2.42 8.25
C ARG A 171 0.98 3.84 8.59
N LYS A 172 2.20 3.97 9.12
CA LYS A 172 2.80 5.27 9.44
C LYS A 172 2.97 6.10 8.16
N LEU A 173 3.51 5.52 7.11
CA LEU A 173 3.68 6.17 5.81
C LEU A 173 2.35 6.71 5.26
N MET A 174 1.29 5.90 5.29
CA MET A 174 -0.04 6.35 4.84
C MET A 174 -0.51 7.59 5.61
N HIS A 175 -0.24 7.64 6.91
CA HIS A 175 -0.59 8.78 7.75
C HIS A 175 0.26 10.02 7.42
N ASP A 176 1.58 9.85 7.29
CA ASP A 176 2.53 10.92 6.98
C ASP A 176 2.28 11.49 5.57
N MET A 177 1.99 10.62 4.60
CA MET A 177 1.62 11.02 3.23
C MET A 177 0.30 11.79 3.23
N ASN A 178 -0.73 11.31 3.93
CA ASN A 178 -2.00 12.04 4.05
C ASN A 178 -1.81 13.45 4.61
N GLN A 179 -0.94 13.63 5.60
CA GLN A 179 -0.60 14.95 6.13
C GLN A 179 0.13 15.81 5.08
N THR A 180 1.12 15.25 4.39
CA THR A 180 1.88 15.94 3.35
C THR A 180 0.98 16.41 2.20
N ILE A 181 0.08 15.54 1.75
CA ILE A 181 -0.91 15.81 0.71
C ILE A 181 -1.90 16.91 1.14
N LYS A 182 -2.37 16.89 2.39
CA LYS A 182 -3.24 17.94 2.93
C LYS A 182 -2.55 19.30 2.91
N LEU A 183 -1.31 19.36 3.40
CA LEU A 183 -0.51 20.59 3.39
C LEU A 183 -0.30 21.11 1.95
N TYR A 184 -0.02 20.21 1.00
CA TYR A 184 0.06 20.56 -0.42
C TYR A 184 -1.24 21.22 -0.93
N HIS A 185 -2.39 20.62 -0.65
CA HIS A 185 -3.68 21.16 -1.10
C HIS A 185 -4.06 22.48 -0.41
N GLU A 186 -3.73 22.64 0.87
CA GLU A 186 -3.93 23.88 1.63
C GLU A 186 -3.08 25.03 1.06
N GLN A 187 -1.78 24.78 0.82
CA GLN A 187 -0.87 25.75 0.21
C GLN A 187 -1.29 26.10 -1.21
N ARG A 188 -1.71 25.11 -2.02
CA ARG A 188 -2.20 25.36 -3.37
C ARG A 188 -3.42 26.28 -3.35
N LYS A 189 -4.40 26.01 -2.47
CA LYS A 189 -5.61 26.83 -2.34
C LYS A 189 -5.29 28.26 -1.88
N SER A 190 -4.41 28.42 -0.89
CA SER A 190 -4.06 29.76 -0.37
C SER A 190 -3.34 30.64 -1.39
N LEU A 191 -2.53 30.03 -2.27
CA LEU A 191 -1.80 30.74 -3.33
C LEU A 191 -2.62 30.99 -4.61
N THR A 192 -3.71 30.25 -4.82
CA THR A 192 -4.60 30.41 -5.99
C THR A 192 -5.87 31.20 -5.71
N SER A 193 -6.20 31.43 -4.43
CA SER A 193 -7.36 32.24 -4.01
C SER A 193 -7.01 33.74 -3.85
N LYS A 194 -5.82 34.15 -4.29
CA LYS A 194 -5.37 35.54 -4.38
C LYS A 194 -5.24 35.92 -5.84
#